data_AF-A0A1Y5SRW1-F1
#
_entry.id   AF-A0A1Y5SRW1-F1
#
_cell.length_a   1.000
_cell.length_b   1.000
_cell.length_c   1.000
_cell.angle_alpha   90.00
_cell.angle_beta   90.00
_cell.angle_gamma   90.00
#
_symmetry.space_group_name_H-M   'P 1'
#
loop_
_entity.id
_entity.type
_entity.pdbx_description
1 polymer ?
#
loop_
_entity_poly.entity_id
_entity_poly.type
_entity_poly.pdbx_seq_one_letter_code
_entity_poly.pdbx_strand_id
1 'polypeptide(L)'
;MFRFIAALILACFVTALPVAAQEAAPEAPRAETGGATTLEDIMARQRGEKVDDEYRSSNTGAGNTEALIGQLGTRGVASDSDLYRALRYGSADITVSSRGPASDVIIQDGGMWWLTFRTGPLRTYGTYILGGMLGVLVLFFILRGKIRIEGERTGRRILRFNGFERFGHWLFGGSFLILGATGLITLYGRDFLIPLIGRDGFAMIAQGCKWLHNNIAWAFMLGLVIITVNWVAHNIPNRHDLKWLAAGGGLFTKGSHPPARKFNAGQKIIFWACVVLGISISLSGLSLLFPFEMPMFAKTFVLANATGLPELMGLNLPEQMSPHEEMQYAQVWHVMVAYGFLAIIFAHIYLGSVGMEGAFDAMSTGEVEEQWAREHHPNWLEEVKDAEPKGGAASPAE
;
A
#
# COMPACT_ATOMS: atom_id res chain seq x y z
N MET A 1 22.43 -23.65 -63.91
CA MET A 1 20.98 -23.61 -63.63
C MET A 1 20.35 -25.00 -63.51
N PHE A 2 20.47 -25.88 -64.50
CA PHE A 2 19.79 -27.19 -64.47
C PHE A 2 20.15 -28.10 -63.29
N ARG A 3 21.43 -28.12 -62.87
CA ARG A 3 21.90 -28.86 -61.68
C ARG A 3 21.40 -28.29 -60.35
N PHE A 4 21.16 -26.97 -60.30
CA PHE A 4 20.66 -26.30 -59.09
C PHE A 4 19.15 -26.52 -58.91
N ILE A 5 18.41 -26.54 -60.01
CA ILE A 5 16.97 -26.84 -60.02
C ILE A 5 16.74 -28.32 -59.72
N ALA A 6 17.57 -29.22 -60.25
CA ALA A 6 17.51 -30.65 -59.92
C ALA A 6 17.81 -30.93 -58.43
N ALA A 7 18.78 -30.21 -57.84
CA ALA A 7 19.08 -30.31 -56.41
C ALA A 7 17.95 -29.75 -55.53
N LEU A 8 17.28 -28.67 -55.95
CA LEU A 8 16.14 -28.10 -55.23
C LEU A 8 14.91 -29.01 -55.28
N ILE A 9 14.63 -29.63 -56.43
CA ILE A 9 13.50 -30.57 -56.60
C ILE A 9 13.75 -31.86 -55.80
N LEU A 10 14.99 -32.36 -55.75
CA LEU A 10 15.35 -33.52 -54.93
C LEU A 10 15.27 -33.20 -53.43
N ALA A 11 15.67 -31.98 -53.01
CA ALA A 11 15.53 -31.53 -51.63
C ALA A 11 14.05 -31.38 -51.21
N CYS A 12 13.18 -30.87 -52.09
CA CYS A 12 11.74 -30.78 -51.83
C CYS A 12 11.04 -32.14 -51.79
N PHE A 13 11.53 -33.15 -52.53
CA PHE A 13 10.97 -34.51 -52.47
C PHE A 13 11.44 -35.30 -51.24
N VAL A 14 12.65 -35.08 -50.74
CA VAL A 14 13.13 -35.71 -49.49
C VAL A 14 12.41 -35.14 -48.26
N THR A 15 11.94 -33.88 -48.30
CA THR A 15 11.11 -33.29 -47.23
C THR A 15 9.63 -33.69 -47.29
N ALA A 16 9.20 -34.40 -48.34
CA ALA A 16 7.80 -34.81 -48.55
C ALA A 16 7.56 -36.31 -48.34
N LEU A 17 8.61 -37.08 -48.01
CA LEU A 17 8.40 -38.43 -47.49
C LEU A 17 7.80 -38.29 -46.09
N PRO A 18 6.63 -38.91 -45.81
CA PRO A 18 6.18 -38.99 -44.44
C PRO A 18 7.30 -39.71 -43.69
N VAL A 19 7.90 -39.02 -42.72
CA VAL A 19 8.62 -39.73 -41.65
C VAL A 19 7.58 -40.74 -41.17
N ALA A 20 7.83 -42.02 -41.42
CA ALA A 20 7.13 -43.06 -40.70
C ALA A 20 7.49 -42.79 -39.25
N ALA A 21 6.64 -42.02 -38.58
CA ALA A 21 6.67 -41.86 -37.15
C ALA A 21 6.69 -43.30 -36.67
N GLN A 22 7.82 -43.69 -36.09
CA GLN A 22 7.94 -44.93 -35.35
C GLN A 22 6.67 -45.00 -34.53
N GLU A 23 5.81 -45.99 -34.84
CA GLU A 23 4.49 -46.11 -34.23
C GLU A 23 4.69 -45.87 -32.74
N ALA A 24 4.31 -44.67 -32.29
CA ALA A 24 4.31 -44.36 -30.90
C ALA A 24 3.32 -45.39 -30.37
N ALA A 25 3.83 -46.33 -29.56
CA ALA A 25 2.99 -47.24 -28.81
C ALA A 25 1.81 -46.41 -28.32
N PRO A 26 0.56 -46.87 -28.52
CA PRO A 26 -0.62 -46.03 -28.29
C PRO A 26 -0.43 -45.38 -26.93
N GLU A 27 -0.25 -44.05 -26.91
CA GLU A 27 -0.22 -43.31 -25.67
C GLU A 27 -1.63 -43.48 -25.13
N ALA A 28 -1.83 -44.53 -24.33
CA ALA A 28 -2.96 -44.61 -23.44
C ALA A 28 -2.89 -43.29 -22.67
N PRO A 29 -3.84 -42.36 -22.88
CA PRO A 29 -3.87 -41.13 -22.13
C PRO A 29 -3.79 -41.54 -20.67
N ARG A 30 -2.83 -41.00 -19.91
CA ARG A 30 -2.69 -41.29 -18.49
C ARG A 30 -4.01 -41.08 -17.70
N ALA A 31 -4.94 -40.33 -18.29
CA ALA A 31 -6.33 -40.16 -17.86
C ALA A 31 -7.18 -41.45 -17.94
N GLU A 32 -6.98 -42.31 -18.94
CA GLU A 32 -7.72 -43.56 -19.14
C GLU A 32 -7.30 -44.67 -18.18
N THR A 33 -6.07 -44.65 -17.68
CA THR A 33 -5.57 -45.63 -16.70
C THR A 33 -6.01 -45.33 -15.26
N GLY A 34 -6.81 -44.28 -15.03
CA GLY A 34 -7.29 -43.90 -13.71
C GLY A 34 -6.14 -43.52 -12.78
N GLY A 35 -5.72 -42.25 -12.83
CA GLY A 35 -4.65 -41.78 -11.95
C GLY A 35 -3.77 -40.68 -12.53
N ALA A 36 -4.35 -39.72 -13.23
CA ALA A 36 -3.59 -38.54 -13.61
C ALA A 36 -4.46 -37.32 -13.40
N THR A 37 -3.85 -36.27 -12.87
CA THR A 37 -4.44 -34.95 -12.88
C THR A 37 -4.79 -34.59 -14.33
N THR A 38 -6.06 -34.34 -14.60
CA THR A 38 -6.51 -33.89 -15.92
C THR A 38 -6.18 -32.41 -16.12
N LEU A 39 -6.22 -31.93 -17.37
CA LEU A 39 -6.10 -30.49 -17.62
C LEU A 39 -7.20 -29.72 -16.89
N GLU A 40 -8.42 -30.25 -16.83
CA GLU A 40 -9.53 -29.62 -16.12
C GLU A 40 -9.25 -29.52 -14.61
N ASP A 41 -8.69 -30.56 -13.99
CA ASP A 41 -8.27 -30.52 -12.58
C ASP A 41 -7.17 -29.48 -12.32
N ILE A 42 -6.29 -29.24 -13.30
CA ILE A 42 -5.28 -28.17 -13.22
C ILE A 42 -5.97 -26.80 -13.29
N MET A 43 -6.85 -26.62 -14.28
CA MET A 43 -7.54 -25.34 -14.50
C MET A 43 -8.49 -25.00 -13.35
N ALA A 44 -9.24 -25.97 -12.83
CA ALA A 44 -10.10 -25.82 -11.65
C ALA A 44 -9.30 -25.38 -10.42
N ARG A 45 -8.14 -26.00 -10.15
CA ARG A 45 -7.25 -25.53 -9.07
C ARG A 45 -6.71 -24.13 -9.31
N GLN A 46 -6.38 -23.77 -10.55
CA GLN A 46 -5.95 -22.40 -10.89
C GLN A 46 -7.07 -21.37 -10.70
N ARG A 47 -8.33 -21.77 -10.86
CA ARG A 47 -9.52 -20.95 -10.55
C ARG A 47 -9.87 -20.94 -9.05
N GLY A 48 -9.19 -21.74 -8.22
CA GLY A 48 -9.48 -21.88 -6.79
C GLY A 48 -10.69 -22.76 -6.48
N GLU A 49 -11.14 -23.57 -7.43
CA GLU A 49 -12.24 -24.52 -7.24
C GLU A 49 -11.77 -25.73 -6.43
N LYS A 50 -12.71 -26.33 -5.70
CA LYS A 50 -12.46 -27.57 -4.96
C LYS A 50 -12.35 -28.72 -5.96
N VAL A 51 -11.17 -29.31 -6.04
CA VAL A 51 -10.90 -30.49 -6.88
C VAL A 51 -10.68 -31.69 -5.96
N ASP A 52 -11.19 -32.86 -6.37
CA ASP A 52 -10.90 -34.11 -5.67
C ASP A 52 -9.41 -34.43 -5.78
N ASP A 53 -8.75 -34.45 -4.63
CA ASP A 53 -7.30 -34.62 -4.50
C ASP A 53 -6.96 -35.99 -3.90
N GLU A 54 -7.95 -36.86 -3.67
CA GLU A 54 -7.79 -38.18 -3.02
C GLU A 54 -6.78 -39.06 -3.77
N TYR A 55 -6.83 -39.05 -5.10
CA TYR A 55 -5.86 -39.76 -5.93
C TYR A 55 -4.41 -39.29 -5.68
N ARG A 56 -4.21 -37.99 -5.48
CA ARG A 56 -2.87 -37.41 -5.27
C ARG A 56 -2.39 -37.69 -3.85
N SER A 57 -3.27 -37.56 -2.85
CA SER A 57 -2.92 -37.85 -1.45
C SER A 57 -2.68 -39.34 -1.19
N SER A 58 -3.33 -40.23 -1.94
CA SER A 58 -3.15 -41.69 -1.81
C SER A 58 -1.95 -42.23 -2.58
N ASN A 59 -1.51 -41.55 -3.65
CA ASN A 59 -0.39 -42.00 -4.46
C ASN A 59 0.93 -41.35 -4.01
N THR A 60 1.46 -41.57 -2.81
CA THR A 60 2.71 -40.90 -2.37
C THR A 60 3.99 -41.71 -2.63
N GLY A 61 3.92 -42.72 -3.50
CA GLY A 61 5.04 -43.61 -3.84
C GLY A 61 5.38 -44.67 -2.79
N ALA A 62 4.82 -44.56 -1.57
CA ALA A 62 5.12 -45.46 -0.45
C ALA A 62 4.76 -46.94 -0.71
N GLY A 63 3.69 -47.20 -1.47
CA GLY A 63 3.22 -48.57 -1.76
C GLY A 63 3.97 -49.30 -2.89
N ASN A 64 4.82 -48.60 -3.66
CA ASN A 64 5.44 -49.13 -4.87
C ASN A 64 6.93 -49.47 -4.71
N THR A 65 7.51 -49.15 -3.55
CA THR A 65 8.95 -49.29 -3.29
C THR A 65 9.40 -50.75 -3.41
N GLU A 66 8.69 -51.71 -2.84
CA GLU A 66 9.09 -53.13 -2.88
C GLU A 66 8.99 -53.75 -4.29
N ALA A 67 8.02 -53.33 -5.10
CA ALA A 67 7.81 -53.86 -6.45
C ALA A 67 8.84 -53.35 -7.47
N LEU A 68 9.36 -52.14 -7.28
CA LEU A 68 10.23 -51.45 -8.25
C LEU A 68 11.73 -51.56 -7.94
N ILE A 69 12.12 -52.00 -6.74
CA ILE A 69 13.53 -52.25 -6.36
C ILE A 69 14.20 -53.24 -7.32
N GLY A 70 13.45 -54.23 -7.83
CA GLY A 70 13.98 -55.23 -8.77
C GLY A 70 14.12 -54.76 -10.21
N GLN A 71 13.47 -53.66 -10.62
CA GLN A 71 13.32 -53.28 -12.03
C GLN A 71 14.18 -52.07 -12.45
N LEU A 72 14.52 -51.15 -11.53
CA LEU A 72 15.04 -49.83 -11.88
C LEU A 72 16.53 -49.56 -11.56
N GLY A 73 17.24 -50.49 -10.93
CA GLY A 73 18.68 -50.38 -10.69
C GLY A 73 19.12 -49.07 -9.99
N THR A 74 20.26 -48.50 -10.37
CA THR A 74 20.92 -47.36 -9.70
C THR A 74 20.21 -46.00 -9.81
N ARG A 75 19.09 -45.90 -10.53
CA ARG A 75 18.35 -44.63 -10.71
C ARG A 75 17.32 -44.34 -9.61
N GLY A 76 17.19 -45.23 -8.63
CA GLY A 76 16.26 -45.09 -7.52
C GLY A 76 14.84 -45.52 -7.86
N VAL A 77 14.05 -45.76 -6.82
CA VAL A 77 12.71 -46.37 -6.90
C VAL A 77 11.59 -45.32 -6.86
N ALA A 78 11.88 -44.14 -6.31
CA ALA A 78 10.91 -43.07 -6.14
C ALA A 78 10.97 -42.09 -7.32
N SER A 79 9.82 -41.80 -7.94
CA SER A 79 9.70 -40.67 -8.84
C SER A 79 9.85 -39.37 -8.05
N ASP A 80 10.56 -38.37 -8.58
CA ASP A 80 10.61 -37.02 -7.99
C ASP A 80 9.20 -36.47 -7.72
N SER A 81 8.25 -36.79 -8.60
CA SER A 81 6.84 -36.38 -8.45
C SER A 81 6.15 -37.02 -7.25
N ASP A 82 6.52 -38.24 -6.88
CA ASP A 82 5.97 -38.97 -5.74
C ASP A 82 6.58 -38.45 -4.44
N LEU A 83 7.89 -38.17 -4.45
CA LEU A 83 8.58 -37.50 -3.35
C LEU A 83 7.96 -36.13 -3.05
N TYR A 84 7.81 -35.25 -4.05
CA TYR A 84 7.18 -33.93 -3.84
C TYR A 84 5.72 -34.03 -3.39
N ARG A 85 5.03 -35.10 -3.75
CA ARG A 85 3.66 -35.37 -3.32
C ARG A 85 3.62 -35.84 -1.87
N ALA A 86 4.50 -36.76 -1.49
CA ALA A 86 4.70 -37.20 -0.12
C ALA A 86 5.09 -36.03 0.80
N LEU A 87 5.98 -35.14 0.34
CA LEU A 87 6.36 -33.92 1.05
C LEU A 87 5.17 -32.97 1.24
N ARG A 88 4.34 -32.78 0.20
CA ARG A 88 3.16 -31.89 0.24
C ARG A 88 2.08 -32.38 1.18
N TYR A 89 1.83 -33.69 1.24
CA TYR A 89 0.82 -34.28 2.14
C TYR A 89 1.39 -34.74 3.49
N GLY A 90 2.66 -34.44 3.78
CA GLY A 90 3.31 -34.79 5.04
C GLY A 90 3.48 -36.31 5.27
N SER A 91 3.45 -37.12 4.22
CA SER A 91 3.63 -38.58 4.30
C SER A 91 5.06 -39.03 3.98
N ALA A 92 5.96 -38.09 3.67
CA ALA A 92 7.36 -38.41 3.39
C ALA A 92 8.12 -38.70 4.69
N ASP A 93 8.89 -39.78 4.70
CA ASP A 93 9.92 -39.99 5.72
C ASP A 93 11.15 -39.16 5.35
N ILE A 94 11.41 -38.10 6.13
CA ILE A 94 12.41 -37.09 5.83
C ILE A 94 13.50 -37.13 6.89
N THR A 95 14.75 -37.25 6.45
CA THR A 95 15.92 -36.99 7.29
C THR A 95 16.59 -35.69 6.83
N VAL A 96 16.72 -34.74 7.75
CA VAL A 96 17.38 -33.44 7.52
C VAL A 96 18.67 -33.34 8.32
N SER A 97 19.66 -32.62 7.79
CA SER A 97 20.93 -32.36 8.48
C SER A 97 20.79 -31.30 9.59
N SER A 98 19.75 -30.47 9.54
CA SER A 98 19.45 -29.45 10.55
C SER A 98 18.66 -30.03 11.72
N ARG A 99 18.97 -29.60 12.95
CA ARG A 99 18.29 -30.03 14.19
C ARG A 99 17.46 -28.91 14.84
N GLY A 100 16.98 -27.96 14.04
CA GLY A 100 16.18 -26.84 14.52
C GLY A 100 14.67 -27.16 14.62
N PRO A 101 13.88 -26.36 15.35
CA PRO A 101 12.44 -26.58 15.52
C PRO A 101 11.58 -26.55 14.23
N ALA A 102 12.16 -26.13 13.10
CA ALA A 102 11.49 -26.07 11.79
C ALA A 102 12.14 -27.00 10.76
N SER A 103 12.96 -27.96 11.21
CA SER A 103 13.72 -28.83 10.30
C SER A 103 12.84 -29.88 9.61
N ASP A 104 11.65 -30.14 10.14
CA ASP A 104 10.59 -30.97 9.56
C ASP A 104 9.67 -30.22 8.59
N VAL A 105 9.74 -28.88 8.52
CA VAL A 105 8.93 -28.05 7.61
C VAL A 105 9.65 -27.87 6.28
N ILE A 106 9.39 -28.77 5.32
CA ILE A 106 9.97 -28.67 3.96
C ILE A 106 9.22 -27.72 3.03
N ILE A 107 7.89 -27.62 3.19
CA ILE A 107 7.05 -26.72 2.40
C ILE A 107 6.26 -25.84 3.38
N GLN A 108 6.56 -24.55 3.38
CA GLN A 108 5.81 -23.55 4.14
C GLN A 108 4.89 -22.78 3.20
N ASP A 109 3.58 -22.96 3.35
CA ASP A 109 2.54 -22.19 2.66
C ASP A 109 2.06 -20.97 3.47
N GLY A 110 2.49 -20.88 4.73
CA GLY A 110 2.29 -19.72 5.60
C GLY A 110 2.72 -18.41 4.93
N GLY A 111 1.76 -17.52 4.71
CA GLY A 111 1.94 -16.23 4.02
C GLY A 111 1.51 -16.19 2.55
N MET A 112 1.03 -17.29 1.98
CA MET A 112 0.45 -17.27 0.62
C MET A 112 -0.82 -16.41 0.53
N TRP A 113 -1.63 -16.36 1.59
CA TRP A 113 -2.77 -15.43 1.70
C TRP A 113 -2.29 -13.99 1.55
N TRP A 114 -1.21 -13.63 2.25
CA TRP A 114 -0.63 -12.29 2.26
C TRP A 114 -0.08 -11.93 0.89
N LEU A 115 0.66 -12.84 0.27
CA LEU A 115 1.20 -12.63 -1.07
C LEU A 115 0.07 -12.39 -2.08
N THR A 116 -0.95 -13.24 -2.06
CA THR A 116 -2.11 -13.17 -2.98
C THR A 116 -2.90 -11.89 -2.76
N PHE A 117 -3.17 -11.52 -1.50
CA PHE A 117 -3.86 -10.29 -1.16
C PHE A 117 -3.06 -9.05 -1.58
N ARG A 118 -1.75 -9.04 -1.30
CA ARG A 118 -0.84 -7.94 -1.61
C ARG A 118 -0.68 -7.71 -3.11
N THR A 119 -0.53 -8.77 -3.90
CA THR A 119 -0.29 -8.65 -5.36
C THR A 119 -1.58 -8.41 -6.14
N GLY A 120 -2.72 -8.88 -5.63
CA GLY A 120 -4.04 -8.66 -6.22
C GLY A 120 -4.82 -7.55 -5.51
N PRO A 121 -5.82 -7.88 -4.66
CA PRO A 121 -6.79 -6.92 -4.10
C PRO A 121 -6.19 -5.63 -3.54
N LEU A 122 -5.16 -5.73 -2.68
CA LEU A 122 -4.57 -4.57 -2.01
C LEU A 122 -4.03 -3.55 -3.02
N ARG A 123 -3.34 -4.04 -4.04
CA ARG A 123 -2.77 -3.22 -5.11
C ARG A 123 -3.85 -2.64 -6.01
N THR A 124 -4.81 -3.46 -6.43
CA THR A 124 -5.89 -3.04 -7.33
C THR A 124 -6.73 -1.94 -6.69
N TYR A 125 -7.23 -2.16 -5.47
CA TYR A 125 -8.02 -1.16 -4.77
C TYR A 125 -7.18 0.06 -4.38
N GLY A 126 -5.91 -0.13 -4.01
CA GLY A 126 -4.97 0.97 -3.79
C GLY A 126 -4.80 1.86 -5.01
N THR A 127 -4.68 1.26 -6.20
CA THR A 127 -4.61 1.99 -7.47
C THR A 127 -5.89 2.80 -7.71
N TYR A 128 -7.06 2.19 -7.47
CA TYR A 128 -8.35 2.89 -7.62
C TYR A 128 -8.53 4.03 -6.62
N ILE A 129 -8.07 3.87 -5.37
CA ILE A 129 -8.13 4.93 -4.36
C ILE A 129 -7.29 6.13 -4.80
N LEU A 130 -6.04 5.90 -5.18
CA LEU A 130 -5.14 6.99 -5.56
C LEU A 130 -5.55 7.63 -6.89
N GLY A 131 -5.81 6.82 -7.93
CA GLY A 131 -6.24 7.30 -9.24
C GLY A 131 -7.62 7.97 -9.18
N GLY A 132 -8.55 7.39 -8.41
CA GLY A 132 -9.88 7.95 -8.19
C GLY A 132 -9.84 9.29 -7.46
N MET A 133 -9.01 9.43 -6.41
CA MET A 133 -8.82 10.72 -5.74
C MET A 133 -8.26 11.77 -6.70
N LEU A 134 -7.23 11.45 -7.47
CA LEU A 134 -6.69 12.37 -8.48
C LEU A 134 -7.76 12.76 -9.51
N GLY A 135 -8.55 11.80 -9.99
CA GLY A 135 -9.68 12.04 -10.89
C GLY A 135 -10.74 12.97 -10.29
N VAL A 136 -11.09 12.77 -9.02
CA VAL A 136 -12.02 13.64 -8.27
C VAL A 136 -11.46 15.06 -8.16
N LEU A 137 -10.18 15.24 -7.86
CA LEU A 137 -9.55 16.56 -7.76
C LEU A 137 -9.50 17.27 -9.11
N VAL A 138 -9.18 16.55 -10.19
CA VAL A 138 -9.19 17.09 -11.56
C VAL A 138 -10.60 17.50 -11.96
N LEU A 139 -11.60 16.64 -11.73
CA LEU A 139 -13.00 16.94 -12.01
C LEU A 139 -13.48 18.16 -11.21
N PHE A 140 -13.15 18.20 -9.92
CA PHE A 140 -13.48 19.33 -9.05
C PHE A 140 -12.84 20.62 -9.57
N PHE A 141 -11.59 20.59 -9.99
CA PHE A 141 -10.91 21.74 -10.58
C PHE A 141 -11.57 22.22 -11.88
N ILE A 142 -11.96 21.30 -12.77
CA ILE A 142 -12.66 21.64 -14.03
C ILE A 142 -14.02 22.29 -13.74
N LEU A 143 -14.78 21.75 -12.78
CA LEU A 143 -16.13 22.23 -12.46
C LEU A 143 -16.13 23.53 -11.68
N ARG A 144 -15.24 23.66 -10.69
CA ARG A 144 -15.25 24.78 -9.73
C ARG A 144 -14.24 25.88 -10.07
N GLY A 145 -13.13 25.51 -10.71
CA GLY A 145 -11.97 26.37 -10.91
C GLY A 145 -11.22 26.68 -9.60
N LYS A 146 -10.26 27.61 -9.71
CA LYS A 146 -9.52 28.15 -8.56
C LYS A 146 -10.42 29.05 -7.71
N ILE A 147 -10.44 28.82 -6.40
CA ILE A 147 -11.08 29.70 -5.42
C ILE A 147 -10.21 30.95 -5.28
N ARG A 148 -10.70 32.08 -5.79
CA ARG A 148 -10.01 33.37 -5.76
C ARG A 148 -10.42 34.19 -4.55
N ILE A 149 -9.58 35.15 -4.19
CA ILE A 149 -9.95 36.19 -3.24
C ILE A 149 -10.98 37.09 -3.94
N GLU A 150 -12.16 37.27 -3.34
CA GLU A 150 -13.27 38.01 -3.96
C GLU A 150 -13.15 39.53 -3.78
N GLY A 151 -12.59 39.99 -2.67
CA GLY A 151 -12.38 41.41 -2.38
C GLY A 151 -11.07 42.00 -2.92
N GLU A 152 -10.96 43.33 -2.84
CA GLU A 152 -9.73 44.03 -3.18
C GLU A 152 -8.60 43.68 -2.21
N ARG A 153 -7.41 43.41 -2.76
CA ARG A 153 -6.23 43.13 -1.94
C ARG A 153 -5.82 44.41 -1.22
N THR A 154 -5.68 44.30 0.09
CA THR A 154 -5.31 45.42 0.96
C THR A 154 -3.83 45.78 0.86
N GLY A 155 -3.00 44.86 0.35
CA GLY A 155 -1.53 44.97 0.33
C GLY A 155 -0.87 44.67 1.68
N ARG A 156 -1.64 44.58 2.78
CA ARG A 156 -1.15 44.19 4.10
C ARG A 156 -1.06 42.67 4.23
N ARG A 157 0.06 42.20 4.76
CA ARG A 157 0.29 40.79 5.10
C ARG A 157 0.26 40.61 6.61
N ILE A 158 -0.27 39.48 7.07
CA ILE A 158 -0.43 39.12 8.47
C ILE A 158 0.26 37.78 8.71
N LEU A 159 1.08 37.70 9.75
CA LEU A 159 1.74 36.47 10.15
C LEU A 159 0.71 35.44 10.63
N ARG A 160 0.63 34.32 9.92
CA ARG A 160 -0.27 33.20 10.24
C ARG A 160 0.46 32.04 10.91
N PHE A 161 1.65 31.70 10.40
CA PHE A 161 2.47 30.61 10.89
C PHE A 161 3.92 31.06 11.05
N ASN A 162 4.46 30.88 12.24
CA ASN A 162 5.84 31.26 12.52
C ASN A 162 6.85 30.27 11.87
N GLY A 163 8.14 30.58 11.96
CA GLY A 163 9.20 29.76 11.35
C GLY A 163 9.25 28.31 11.87
N PHE A 164 9.00 28.09 13.17
CA PHE A 164 9.03 26.76 13.77
C PHE A 164 7.80 25.92 13.38
N GLU A 165 6.62 26.53 13.32
CA GLU A 165 5.41 25.88 12.80
C GLU A 165 5.60 25.43 11.34
N ARG A 166 6.19 26.29 10.50
CA ARG A 166 6.50 25.96 9.11
C ARG A 166 7.57 24.87 9.00
N PHE A 167 8.62 24.93 9.81
CA PHE A 167 9.64 23.88 9.85
C PHE A 167 9.00 22.51 10.17
N GLY A 168 8.16 22.44 11.20
CA GLY A 168 7.43 21.21 11.55
C GLY A 168 6.56 20.70 10.40
N HIS A 169 5.83 21.60 9.73
CA HIS A 169 5.02 21.26 8.56
C HIS A 169 5.85 20.68 7.42
N TRP A 170 6.93 21.34 7.02
CA TRP A 170 7.78 20.89 5.91
C TRP A 170 8.58 19.64 6.25
N LEU A 171 8.98 19.46 7.50
CA LEU A 171 9.58 18.23 7.98
C LEU A 171 8.60 17.07 7.86
N PHE A 172 7.36 17.25 8.33
CA PHE A 172 6.31 16.22 8.27
C PHE A 172 5.86 15.92 6.82
N GLY A 173 5.43 16.94 6.08
CA GLY A 173 4.91 16.78 4.72
C GLY A 173 5.98 16.37 3.72
N GLY A 174 7.18 16.96 3.80
CA GLY A 174 8.29 16.63 2.90
C GLY A 174 8.78 15.20 3.08
N SER A 175 8.96 14.77 4.34
CA SER A 175 9.29 13.37 4.63
C SER A 175 8.19 12.41 4.17
N PHE A 176 6.91 12.73 4.43
CA PHE A 176 5.78 11.91 4.00
C PHE A 176 5.74 11.69 2.49
N LEU A 177 6.00 12.72 1.69
CA LEU A 177 6.02 12.57 0.22
C LEU A 177 7.13 11.64 -0.25
N ILE A 178 8.31 11.71 0.37
CA ILE A 178 9.42 10.81 0.06
C ILE A 178 9.10 9.38 0.49
N LEU A 179 8.52 9.20 1.68
CA LEU A 179 8.08 7.89 2.18
C LEU A 179 6.99 7.29 1.29
N GLY A 180 6.01 8.08 0.89
CA GLY A 180 4.95 7.68 -0.05
C GLY A 180 5.51 7.23 -1.39
N ALA A 181 6.43 8.01 -1.98
CA ALA A 181 7.06 7.66 -3.24
C ALA A 181 7.88 6.36 -3.15
N THR A 182 8.75 6.25 -2.14
CA THR A 182 9.58 5.04 -1.93
C THR A 182 8.75 3.81 -1.61
N GLY A 183 7.67 3.95 -0.84
CA GLY A 183 6.73 2.88 -0.54
C GLY A 183 5.99 2.39 -1.78
N LEU A 184 5.48 3.30 -2.61
CA LEU A 184 4.82 2.97 -3.88
C LEU A 184 5.79 2.30 -4.86
N ILE A 185 7.01 2.82 -5.01
CA ILE A 185 8.04 2.21 -5.87
C ILE A 185 8.35 0.77 -5.41
N THR A 186 8.45 0.54 -4.10
CA THR A 186 8.70 -0.79 -3.54
C THR A 186 7.52 -1.75 -3.77
N LEU A 187 6.29 -1.25 -3.75
CA LEU A 187 5.08 -2.07 -3.91
C LEU A 187 4.76 -2.41 -5.37
N TYR A 188 4.97 -1.47 -6.28
CA TYR A 188 4.63 -1.58 -7.70
C TYR A 188 5.83 -1.92 -8.59
N GLY A 189 7.06 -1.79 -8.09
CA GLY A 189 8.26 -1.88 -8.91
C GLY A 189 8.46 -3.23 -9.61
N ARG A 190 7.99 -4.33 -9.02
CA ARG A 190 8.07 -5.66 -9.66
C ARG A 190 7.28 -5.72 -10.98
N ASP A 191 6.12 -5.10 -11.05
CA ASP A 191 5.21 -5.24 -12.18
C ASP A 191 5.36 -4.10 -13.20
N PHE A 192 5.81 -2.93 -12.76
CA PHE A 192 5.93 -1.75 -13.62
C PHE A 192 7.37 -1.38 -13.96
N LEU A 193 8.31 -1.54 -13.02
CA LEU A 193 9.71 -1.13 -13.23
C LEU A 193 10.56 -2.27 -13.77
N ILE A 194 10.46 -3.49 -13.25
CA ILE A 194 11.26 -4.63 -13.76
C ILE A 194 11.06 -4.85 -15.27
N PRO A 195 9.83 -4.79 -15.84
CA PRO A 195 9.67 -4.93 -17.29
C PRO A 195 10.31 -3.80 -18.09
N LEU A 196 10.47 -2.61 -17.50
CA LEU A 196 11.00 -1.43 -18.18
C LEU A 196 12.54 -1.35 -18.13
N ILE A 197 13.13 -1.64 -16.96
CA ILE A 197 14.56 -1.41 -16.70
C ILE A 197 15.34 -2.67 -16.30
N GLY A 198 14.68 -3.83 -16.29
CA GLY A 198 15.27 -5.10 -15.88
C GLY A 198 15.41 -5.25 -14.36
N ARG A 199 15.80 -6.46 -13.94
CA ARG A 199 15.93 -6.80 -12.51
C ARG A 199 17.10 -6.07 -11.85
N ASP A 200 18.22 -5.95 -12.54
CA ASP A 200 19.43 -5.31 -12.01
C ASP A 200 19.23 -3.81 -11.82
N GLY A 201 18.59 -3.14 -12.80
CA GLY A 201 18.22 -1.74 -12.68
C GLY A 201 17.26 -1.50 -11.52
N PHE A 202 16.25 -2.36 -11.37
CA PHE A 202 15.32 -2.26 -10.24
C PHE A 202 15.97 -2.55 -8.89
N ALA A 203 16.95 -3.46 -8.82
CA ALA A 203 17.61 -3.81 -7.56
C ALA A 203 18.28 -2.59 -6.89
N MET A 204 18.99 -1.77 -7.67
CA MET A 204 19.59 -0.52 -7.17
C MET A 204 18.51 0.45 -6.64
N ILE A 205 17.43 0.64 -7.41
CA ILE A 205 16.33 1.54 -7.01
C ILE A 205 15.65 1.05 -5.74
N ALA A 206 15.35 -0.26 -5.66
CA ALA A 206 14.69 -0.86 -4.51
C ALA A 206 15.56 -0.75 -3.25
N GLN A 207 16.88 -0.94 -3.37
CA GLN A 207 17.80 -0.77 -2.25
C GLN A 207 17.85 0.69 -1.78
N GLY A 208 17.92 1.64 -2.71
CA GLY A 208 17.85 3.08 -2.41
C GLY A 208 16.53 3.46 -1.74
N CYS A 209 15.39 2.96 -2.26
CA CYS A 209 14.07 3.20 -1.68
C CYS A 209 13.97 2.67 -0.25
N LYS A 210 14.42 1.43 0.00
CA LYS A 210 14.38 0.85 1.35
C LYS A 210 15.25 1.64 2.34
N TRP A 211 16.47 2.00 1.93
CA TRP A 211 17.37 2.80 2.76
C TRP A 211 16.76 4.17 3.09
N LEU A 212 16.23 4.86 2.07
CA LEU A 212 15.62 6.17 2.22
C LEU A 212 14.36 6.11 3.10
N HIS A 213 13.50 5.11 2.87
CA HIS A 213 12.26 4.93 3.60
C HIS A 213 12.51 4.71 5.09
N ASN A 214 13.44 3.81 5.43
CA ASN A 214 13.76 3.48 6.82
C ASN A 214 14.38 4.65 7.59
N ASN A 215 15.19 5.49 6.93
CA ASN A 215 15.87 6.61 7.59
C ASN A 215 14.98 7.87 7.67
N ILE A 216 14.20 8.17 6.63
CA ILE A 216 13.32 9.34 6.62
C ILE A 216 12.10 9.15 7.53
N ALA A 217 11.71 7.90 7.84
CA ALA A 217 10.64 7.62 8.80
C ALA A 217 10.85 8.33 10.15
N TRP A 218 12.09 8.46 10.63
CA TRP A 218 12.39 9.17 11.88
C TRP A 218 12.10 10.67 11.78
N ALA A 219 12.45 11.30 10.65
CA ALA A 219 12.13 12.69 10.39
C ALA A 219 10.61 12.91 10.32
N PHE A 220 9.88 11.97 9.70
CA PHE A 220 8.41 11.99 9.65
C PHE A 220 7.79 11.93 11.05
N MET A 221 8.22 10.98 11.88
CA MET A 221 7.72 10.83 13.26
C MET A 221 8.04 12.06 14.12
N LEU A 222 9.23 12.64 13.96
CA LEU A 222 9.58 13.89 14.64
C LEU A 222 8.69 15.06 14.17
N GLY A 223 8.49 15.19 12.85
CA GLY A 223 7.59 16.16 12.26
C GLY A 223 6.17 16.04 12.80
N LEU A 224 5.66 14.80 12.91
CA LEU A 224 4.34 14.48 13.45
C LEU A 224 4.19 15.00 14.90
N VAL A 225 5.19 14.77 15.74
CA VAL A 225 5.19 15.27 17.13
C VAL A 225 5.16 16.80 17.14
N ILE A 226 6.01 17.45 16.35
CA ILE A 226 6.09 18.92 16.28
C ILE A 226 4.75 19.53 15.85
N ILE A 227 4.15 19.04 14.76
CA ILE A 227 2.86 19.59 14.28
C ILE A 227 1.73 19.33 15.27
N THR A 228 1.73 18.19 15.95
CA THR A 228 0.70 17.84 16.91
C THR A 228 0.76 18.79 18.10
N VAL A 229 1.95 18.95 18.70
CA VAL A 229 2.15 19.84 19.86
C VAL A 229 1.82 21.29 19.51
N ASN A 230 2.28 21.78 18.36
CA ASN A 230 2.07 23.18 17.97
C ASN A 230 0.60 23.52 17.68
N TRP A 231 -0.17 22.57 17.11
CA TRP A 231 -1.48 22.89 16.54
C TRP A 231 -2.67 22.22 17.22
N VAL A 232 -2.47 21.24 18.11
CA VAL A 232 -3.57 20.51 18.76
C VAL A 232 -4.58 21.43 19.45
N ALA A 233 -4.11 22.43 20.21
CA ALA A 233 -4.97 23.34 20.94
C ALA A 233 -5.93 24.13 20.02
N HIS A 234 -5.47 24.49 18.83
CA HIS A 234 -6.26 25.23 17.84
C HIS A 234 -7.18 24.32 17.01
N ASN A 235 -6.96 23.00 17.04
CA ASN A 235 -7.69 22.01 16.23
C ASN A 235 -8.73 21.21 17.03
N ILE A 236 -9.01 21.59 18.28
CA ILE A 236 -10.10 21.00 19.05
C ILE A 236 -11.45 21.36 18.37
N PRO A 237 -12.29 20.37 18.01
CA PRO A 237 -13.61 20.62 17.43
C PRO A 237 -14.49 21.45 18.36
N ASN A 238 -15.24 22.39 17.80
CA ASN A 238 -16.14 23.28 18.53
C ASN A 238 -17.47 23.49 17.78
N ARG A 239 -18.42 24.18 18.42
CA ARG A 239 -19.76 24.38 17.84
C ARG A 239 -19.78 25.20 16.55
N HIS A 240 -18.77 26.04 16.30
CA HIS A 240 -18.68 26.80 15.04
C HIS A 240 -18.34 25.87 13.86
N ASP A 241 -17.61 24.79 14.11
CA ASP A 241 -17.26 23.82 13.07
C ASP A 241 -18.50 23.12 12.51
N LEU A 242 -19.50 22.83 13.35
CA LEU A 242 -20.77 22.25 12.89
C LEU A 242 -21.52 23.20 11.94
N LYS A 243 -21.50 24.51 12.21
CA LYS A 243 -22.09 25.52 11.32
C LYS A 243 -21.32 25.61 10.00
N TRP A 244 -20.00 25.55 10.06
CA TRP A 244 -19.14 25.53 8.88
C TRP A 244 -19.43 24.31 7.99
N LEU A 245 -19.56 23.12 8.60
CA LEU A 245 -19.91 21.88 7.91
C LEU A 245 -21.31 21.92 7.31
N ALA A 246 -22.30 22.45 8.04
CA ALA A 246 -23.67 22.61 7.53
C ALA A 246 -23.74 23.54 6.31
N ALA A 247 -22.83 24.50 6.20
CA ALA A 247 -22.68 25.38 5.03
C ALA A 247 -21.82 24.76 3.90
N GLY A 248 -21.47 23.47 3.98
CA GLY A 248 -20.62 22.80 3.00
C GLY A 248 -19.22 23.42 2.87
N GLY A 249 -18.77 24.12 3.91
CA GLY A 249 -17.49 24.81 3.92
C GLY A 249 -17.34 26.00 2.99
N GLY A 250 -18.43 26.48 2.38
CA GLY A 250 -18.37 27.54 1.37
C GLY A 250 -17.72 27.12 0.04
N LEU A 251 -17.37 25.84 -0.11
CA LEU A 251 -16.66 25.34 -1.30
C LEU A 251 -17.56 25.32 -2.55
N PHE A 252 -18.86 25.10 -2.36
CA PHE A 252 -19.82 24.90 -3.45
C PHE A 252 -20.64 26.15 -3.81
N THR A 253 -20.58 27.21 -3.00
CA THR A 253 -21.37 28.44 -3.18
C THR A 253 -20.43 29.65 -3.25
N LYS A 254 -20.50 30.45 -4.32
CA LYS A 254 -19.71 31.69 -4.46
C LYS A 254 -20.14 32.72 -3.41
N GLY A 255 -19.19 33.48 -2.85
CA GLY A 255 -19.42 34.45 -1.77
C GLY A 255 -19.83 33.86 -0.41
N SER A 256 -19.84 32.53 -0.26
CA SER A 256 -20.14 31.89 1.03
C SER A 256 -18.86 31.71 1.83
N HIS A 257 -18.70 32.51 2.88
CA HIS A 257 -17.55 32.49 3.77
C HIS A 257 -17.99 32.16 5.21
N PRO A 258 -18.20 30.87 5.55
CA PRO A 258 -18.62 30.53 6.91
C PRO A 258 -17.51 30.90 7.90
N PRO A 259 -17.86 31.56 9.02
CA PRO A 259 -16.86 32.11 9.93
C PRO A 259 -15.99 31.00 10.54
N ALA A 260 -14.68 31.23 10.55
CA ALA A 260 -13.68 30.32 11.09
C ALA A 260 -12.63 31.06 11.92
N ARG A 261 -12.08 30.36 12.92
CA ARG A 261 -10.89 30.79 13.70
C ARG A 261 -9.61 30.42 12.95
N LYS A 262 -8.47 30.24 13.64
CA LYS A 262 -7.16 29.93 13.05
C LYS A 262 -7.23 28.72 12.09
N PHE A 263 -8.06 27.74 12.38
CA PHE A 263 -8.39 26.64 11.48
C PHE A 263 -9.90 26.50 11.29
N ASN A 264 -10.33 26.22 10.05
CA ASN A 264 -11.71 25.87 9.73
C ASN A 264 -11.98 24.37 9.96
N ALA A 265 -13.26 23.96 9.93
CA ALA A 265 -13.63 22.57 10.23
C ALA A 265 -12.96 21.55 9.31
N GLY A 266 -12.85 21.84 8.01
CA GLY A 266 -12.15 20.98 7.05
C GLY A 266 -10.66 20.80 7.39
N GLN A 267 -9.97 21.90 7.75
CA GLN A 267 -8.58 21.85 8.20
C GLN A 267 -8.42 21.04 9.49
N LYS A 268 -9.37 21.13 10.43
CA LYS A 268 -9.36 20.31 11.66
C LYS A 268 -9.55 18.83 11.37
N ILE A 269 -10.44 18.47 10.44
CA ILE A 269 -10.62 17.08 10.00
C ILE A 269 -9.31 16.55 9.41
N ILE A 270 -8.66 17.32 8.54
CA ILE A 270 -7.37 16.94 7.96
C ILE A 270 -6.30 16.82 9.06
N PHE A 271 -6.24 17.75 10.01
CA PHE A 271 -5.30 17.68 11.13
C PHE A 271 -5.46 16.36 11.90
N TRP A 272 -6.67 16.02 12.34
CA TRP A 272 -6.91 14.78 13.09
C TRP A 272 -6.68 13.53 12.24
N ALA A 273 -7.02 13.56 10.95
CA ALA A 273 -6.69 12.47 10.04
C ALA A 273 -5.17 12.27 9.94
N CYS A 274 -4.39 13.35 9.75
CA CYS A 274 -2.93 13.30 9.72
C CYS A 274 -2.34 12.79 11.03
N VAL A 275 -2.90 13.18 12.18
CA VAL A 275 -2.45 12.69 13.50
C VAL A 275 -2.72 11.20 13.65
N VAL A 276 -3.96 10.75 13.43
CA VAL A 276 -4.35 9.36 13.64
C VAL A 276 -3.67 8.43 12.63
N LEU A 277 -3.71 8.77 11.33
CA LEU A 277 -3.06 7.98 10.30
C LEU A 277 -1.54 8.05 10.42
N GLY A 278 -0.98 9.19 10.82
CA GLY A 278 0.43 9.37 11.10
C GLY A 278 0.93 8.50 12.24
N ILE A 279 0.19 8.42 13.34
CA ILE A 279 0.51 7.51 14.45
C ILE A 279 0.39 6.06 13.98
N SER A 280 -0.69 5.71 13.30
CA SER A 280 -0.96 4.34 12.84
C SER A 280 0.10 3.82 11.85
N ILE A 281 0.49 4.65 10.87
CA ILE A 281 1.54 4.29 9.90
C ILE A 281 2.92 4.23 10.56
N SER A 282 3.18 5.08 11.57
CA SER A 282 4.43 5.05 12.34
C SER A 282 4.54 3.79 13.19
N LEU A 283 3.48 3.40 13.91
CA LEU A 283 3.47 2.19 14.73
C LEU A 283 3.65 0.93 13.87
N SER A 284 2.93 0.83 12.76
CA SER A 284 3.10 -0.29 11.82
C SER A 284 4.46 -0.29 11.12
N GLY A 285 5.02 0.88 10.81
CA GLY A 285 6.37 1.02 10.27
C GLY A 285 7.44 0.56 11.25
N LEU A 286 7.32 0.95 12.53
CA LEU A 286 8.23 0.50 13.58
C LEU A 286 8.09 -1.00 13.85
N SER A 287 6.87 -1.55 13.81
CA SER A 287 6.64 -3.00 13.89
C SER A 287 7.35 -3.75 12.75
N LEU A 288 7.35 -3.20 11.54
CA LEU A 288 8.08 -3.77 10.40
C LEU A 288 9.61 -3.64 10.52
N LEU A 289 10.11 -2.61 11.20
CA LEU A 289 11.55 -2.42 11.48
C LEU A 289 12.06 -3.33 12.60
N PHE A 290 11.23 -3.56 13.62
CA PHE A 290 11.56 -4.30 14.84
C PHE A 290 10.54 -5.42 15.09
N PRO A 291 10.47 -6.44 14.20
CA PRO A 291 9.41 -7.44 14.23
C PRO A 291 9.46 -8.40 15.42
N PHE A 292 10.58 -8.47 16.14
CA PHE A 292 10.72 -9.32 17.33
C PHE A 292 10.40 -8.55 18.61
N GLU A 293 10.50 -7.22 18.58
CA GLU A 293 10.36 -6.35 19.74
C GLU A 293 8.99 -5.66 19.78
N MET A 294 8.39 -5.40 18.61
CA MET A 294 7.15 -4.64 18.48
C MET A 294 6.06 -5.37 17.68
N PRO A 295 5.58 -6.54 18.14
CA PRO A 295 4.39 -7.18 17.58
C PRO A 295 3.15 -6.32 17.83
N MET A 296 2.27 -6.23 16.84
CA MET A 296 1.09 -5.37 16.89
C MET A 296 -0.21 -6.17 16.94
N PHE A 297 -0.32 -7.28 16.21
CA PHE A 297 -1.61 -7.86 15.89
C PHE A 297 -2.04 -8.94 16.87
N ALA A 298 -1.13 -9.77 17.40
CA ALA A 298 -1.51 -10.90 18.25
C ALA A 298 -2.33 -10.44 19.46
N LYS A 299 -1.84 -9.43 20.19
CA LYS A 299 -2.55 -8.86 21.34
C LYS A 299 -3.84 -8.15 20.93
N THR A 300 -3.85 -7.46 19.80
CA THR A 300 -5.05 -6.80 19.28
C THR A 300 -6.12 -7.81 18.86
N PHE A 301 -5.73 -8.94 18.29
CA PHE A 301 -6.62 -10.02 17.88
C PHE A 301 -7.20 -10.78 19.06
N VAL A 302 -6.41 -11.03 20.12
CA VAL A 302 -6.94 -11.54 21.40
C VAL A 302 -8.04 -10.62 21.93
N LEU A 303 -7.79 -9.31 21.98
CA LEU A 303 -8.79 -8.35 22.45
C LEU A 303 -10.01 -8.29 21.53
N ALA A 304 -9.82 -8.39 20.20
CA ALA A 304 -10.91 -8.38 19.24
C ALA A 304 -11.77 -9.65 19.34
N ASN A 305 -11.15 -10.83 19.41
CA ASN A 305 -11.83 -12.11 19.58
C ASN A 305 -12.65 -12.13 20.88
N ALA A 306 -12.15 -11.52 21.96
CA ALA A 306 -12.88 -11.38 23.22
C ALA A 306 -14.22 -10.61 23.10
N THR A 307 -14.42 -9.83 22.03
CA THR A 307 -15.71 -9.15 21.77
C THR A 307 -16.75 -10.06 21.11
N GLY A 308 -16.34 -11.20 20.54
CA GLY A 308 -17.20 -12.08 19.73
C GLY A 308 -17.60 -11.54 18.36
N LEU A 309 -17.25 -10.28 18.03
CA LEU A 309 -17.58 -9.67 16.73
C LEU A 309 -16.88 -10.34 15.55
N PRO A 310 -15.58 -10.68 15.62
CA PRO A 310 -14.92 -11.36 14.50
C PRO A 310 -15.59 -12.69 14.15
N GLU A 311 -15.90 -13.50 15.16
CA GLU A 311 -16.55 -14.81 14.97
C GLU A 311 -17.93 -14.67 14.33
N LEU A 312 -18.72 -13.68 14.75
CA LEU A 312 -20.02 -13.36 14.15
C LEU A 312 -19.91 -12.98 12.67
N MET A 313 -18.79 -12.38 12.27
CA MET A 313 -18.47 -12.07 10.87
C MET A 313 -17.82 -13.23 10.11
N GLY A 314 -17.69 -14.40 10.73
CA GLY A 314 -17.00 -15.56 10.16
C GLY A 314 -15.48 -15.41 10.09
N LEU A 315 -14.89 -14.48 10.85
CA LEU A 315 -13.46 -14.26 10.94
C LEU A 315 -12.88 -14.99 12.15
N ASN A 316 -11.84 -15.79 11.91
CA ASN A 316 -11.04 -16.42 12.98
C ASN A 316 -9.65 -15.77 12.99
N LEU A 317 -9.44 -14.81 13.90
CA LEU A 317 -8.19 -14.05 13.97
C LEU A 317 -7.13 -14.80 14.79
N PRO A 318 -5.89 -14.93 14.29
CA PRO A 318 -4.85 -15.69 14.99
C PRO A 318 -4.35 -14.97 16.25
N GLU A 319 -4.39 -15.65 17.39
CA GLU A 319 -3.94 -15.09 18.68
C GLU A 319 -2.46 -15.35 18.98
N GLN A 320 -1.91 -16.40 18.38
CA GLN A 320 -0.49 -16.75 18.46
C GLN A 320 0.09 -16.68 17.06
N MET A 321 1.11 -15.85 16.89
CA MET A 321 1.74 -15.60 15.59
C MET A 321 3.25 -15.63 15.74
N SER A 322 3.90 -16.19 14.74
CA SER A 322 5.33 -16.00 14.49
C SER A 322 5.62 -14.55 14.11
N PRO A 323 6.87 -14.07 14.30
CA PRO A 323 7.26 -12.72 13.85
C PRO A 323 6.99 -12.47 12.37
N HIS A 324 7.07 -13.50 11.52
CA HIS A 324 6.82 -13.38 10.09
C HIS A 324 5.33 -13.15 9.79
N GLU A 325 4.42 -13.79 10.52
CA GLU A 325 2.97 -13.59 10.40
C GLU A 325 2.57 -12.19 10.89
N GLU A 326 3.13 -11.74 12.01
CA GLU A 326 2.99 -10.35 12.47
C GLU A 326 3.41 -9.35 11.40
N MET A 327 4.56 -9.56 10.76
CA MET A 327 5.03 -8.71 9.66
C MET A 327 4.08 -8.71 8.45
N GLN A 328 3.42 -9.83 8.14
CA GLN A 328 2.45 -9.91 7.04
C GLN A 328 1.24 -9.02 7.31
N TYR A 329 0.66 -9.09 8.51
CA TYR A 329 -0.45 -8.22 8.92
C TYR A 329 -0.02 -6.76 9.01
N ALA A 330 1.14 -6.48 9.61
CA ALA A 330 1.70 -5.13 9.71
C ALA A 330 1.93 -4.51 8.34
N GLN A 331 2.45 -5.28 7.38
CA GLN A 331 2.69 -4.80 6.02
C GLN A 331 1.38 -4.46 5.32
N VAL A 332 0.36 -5.31 5.44
CA VAL A 332 -0.96 -5.07 4.85
C VAL A 332 -1.60 -3.83 5.46
N TRP A 333 -1.61 -3.72 6.78
CA TRP A 333 -2.13 -2.55 7.49
C TRP A 333 -1.40 -1.27 7.10
N HIS A 334 -0.07 -1.29 7.10
CA HIS A 334 0.76 -0.15 6.74
C HIS A 334 0.43 0.37 5.34
N VAL A 335 0.27 -0.52 4.36
CA VAL A 335 -0.07 -0.14 2.98
C VAL A 335 -1.51 0.38 2.87
N MET A 336 -2.48 -0.23 3.56
CA MET A 336 -3.86 0.28 3.58
C MET A 336 -3.94 1.69 4.16
N VAL A 337 -3.27 1.92 5.30
CA VAL A 337 -3.15 3.25 5.91
C VAL A 337 -2.44 4.21 4.96
N ALA A 338 -1.34 3.80 4.31
CA ALA A 338 -0.61 4.62 3.36
C ALA A 338 -1.48 5.08 2.18
N TYR A 339 -2.33 4.22 1.62
CA TYR A 339 -3.23 4.60 0.53
C TYR A 339 -4.27 5.62 0.96
N GLY A 340 -4.94 5.39 2.10
CA GLY A 340 -5.90 6.34 2.65
C GLY A 340 -5.24 7.69 2.97
N PHE A 341 -4.04 7.65 3.55
CA PHE A 341 -3.31 8.84 3.92
C PHE A 341 -2.84 9.62 2.69
N LEU A 342 -2.27 8.97 1.68
CA LEU A 342 -1.90 9.61 0.41
C LEU A 342 -3.09 10.26 -0.28
N ALA A 343 -4.25 9.61 -0.31
CA ALA A 343 -5.46 10.18 -0.89
C ALA A 343 -5.89 11.48 -0.18
N ILE A 344 -5.87 11.49 1.16
CA ILE A 344 -6.17 12.71 1.95
C ILE A 344 -5.14 13.80 1.68
N ILE A 345 -3.85 13.44 1.61
CA ILE A 345 -2.78 14.40 1.37
C ILE A 345 -2.84 14.99 -0.04
N PHE A 346 -3.29 14.25 -1.07
CA PHE A 346 -3.55 14.83 -2.38
C PHE A 346 -4.61 15.93 -2.32
N ALA A 347 -5.71 15.71 -1.60
CA ALA A 347 -6.74 16.72 -1.40
C ALA A 347 -6.21 17.93 -0.60
N HIS A 348 -5.41 17.69 0.43
CA HIS A 348 -4.77 18.75 1.22
C HIS A 348 -3.81 19.60 0.38
N ILE A 349 -2.93 18.98 -0.40
CA ILE A 349 -1.99 19.66 -1.30
C ILE A 349 -2.77 20.47 -2.34
N TYR A 350 -3.81 19.88 -2.95
CA TYR A 350 -4.66 20.59 -3.90
C TYR A 350 -5.22 21.88 -3.32
N LEU A 351 -5.91 21.82 -2.17
CA LEU A 351 -6.50 23.00 -1.53
C LEU A 351 -5.44 24.00 -1.05
N GLY A 352 -4.29 23.52 -0.59
CA GLY A 352 -3.19 24.36 -0.11
C GLY A 352 -2.33 25.00 -1.20
N SER A 353 -2.51 24.64 -2.48
CA SER A 353 -1.67 25.15 -3.58
C SER A 353 -2.48 25.66 -4.77
N VAL A 354 -3.09 24.76 -5.53
CA VAL A 354 -3.75 25.07 -6.81
C VAL A 354 -5.20 25.52 -6.60
N GLY A 355 -5.90 24.88 -5.68
CA GLY A 355 -7.34 25.03 -5.47
C GLY A 355 -7.75 26.35 -4.81
N MET A 356 -6.89 26.95 -3.99
CA MET A 356 -7.19 28.18 -3.25
C MET A 356 -6.07 29.21 -3.39
N GLU A 357 -6.44 30.40 -3.83
CA GLU A 357 -5.51 31.53 -3.97
C GLU A 357 -4.96 31.98 -2.62
N GLY A 358 -3.66 32.28 -2.55
CA GLY A 358 -3.00 32.77 -1.35
C GLY A 358 -2.78 31.74 -0.24
N ALA A 359 -3.36 30.55 -0.33
CA ALA A 359 -3.21 29.51 0.70
C ALA A 359 -1.76 29.02 0.84
N PHE A 360 -1.02 28.92 -0.27
CA PHE A 360 0.38 28.47 -0.26
C PHE A 360 1.32 29.44 0.48
N ASP A 361 1.04 30.74 0.43
CA ASP A 361 1.84 31.78 1.10
C ASP A 361 1.89 31.55 2.63
N ALA A 362 0.80 31.02 3.20
CA ALA A 362 0.73 30.67 4.61
C ALA A 362 1.83 29.68 5.03
N MET A 363 2.24 28.76 4.17
CA MET A 363 3.27 27.75 4.46
C MET A 363 4.64 28.10 3.89
N SER A 364 4.72 28.89 2.83
CA SER A 364 6.00 29.29 2.24
C SER A 364 6.62 30.47 3.00
N THR A 365 5.91 31.60 3.13
CA THR A 365 6.41 32.80 3.82
C THR A 365 5.94 32.89 5.27
N GLY A 366 4.87 32.18 5.63
CA GLY A 366 4.26 32.25 6.96
C GLY A 366 3.19 33.33 7.07
N GLU A 367 3.00 34.13 6.02
CA GLU A 367 2.13 35.29 6.01
C GLU A 367 1.00 35.13 5.00
N VAL A 368 -0.17 35.67 5.33
CA VAL A 368 -1.33 35.70 4.43
C VAL A 368 -1.77 37.13 4.19
N GLU A 369 -2.40 37.38 3.05
CA GLU A 369 -2.98 38.69 2.74
C GLU A 369 -4.21 38.93 3.64
N GLU A 370 -4.40 40.17 4.12
CA GLU A 370 -5.46 40.50 5.09
C GLU A 370 -6.89 40.23 4.57
N GLN A 371 -7.17 40.52 3.29
CA GLN A 371 -8.45 40.19 2.66
C GLN A 371 -8.68 38.68 2.59
N TRP A 372 -7.66 37.88 2.28
CA TRP A 372 -7.75 36.42 2.38
C TRP A 372 -8.12 35.97 3.80
N ALA A 373 -7.49 36.56 4.82
CA ALA A 373 -7.80 36.26 6.22
C ALA A 373 -9.24 36.65 6.59
N ARG A 374 -9.73 37.78 6.07
CA ARG A 374 -11.12 38.24 6.27
C ARG A 374 -12.13 37.27 5.67
N GLU A 375 -11.85 36.75 4.48
CA GLU A 375 -12.74 35.83 3.76
C GLU A 375 -12.71 34.41 4.33
N HIS A 376 -11.55 33.90 4.73
CA HIS A 376 -11.41 32.48 5.08
C HIS A 376 -11.36 32.24 6.60
N HIS A 377 -10.97 33.26 7.37
CA HIS A 377 -10.69 33.16 8.80
C HIS A 377 -11.07 34.45 9.57
N PRO A 378 -12.30 34.98 9.42
CA PRO A 378 -12.69 36.29 9.96
C PRO A 378 -12.51 36.38 11.48
N ASN A 379 -12.89 35.35 12.24
CA ASN A 379 -12.79 35.38 13.70
C ASN A 379 -11.33 35.39 14.17
N TRP A 380 -10.44 34.73 13.41
CA TRP A 380 -9.00 34.79 13.71
C TRP A 380 -8.40 36.16 13.39
N LEU A 381 -8.86 36.81 12.31
CA LEU A 381 -8.43 38.15 11.97
C LEU A 381 -8.83 39.16 13.07
N GLU A 382 -10.03 39.03 13.62
CA GLU A 382 -10.48 39.82 14.78
C GLU A 382 -9.58 39.59 16.01
N GLU A 383 -9.31 38.33 16.37
CA GLU A 383 -8.41 37.96 17.47
C GLU A 383 -7.00 38.58 17.30
N VAL A 384 -6.46 38.58 16.07
CA VAL A 384 -5.15 39.19 15.78
C VAL A 384 -5.20 40.72 15.91
N LYS A 385 -6.26 41.37 15.39
CA LYS A 385 -6.42 42.83 15.48
C LYS A 385 -6.62 43.30 16.92
N ASP A 386 -7.31 42.53 17.74
CA ASP A 386 -7.51 42.83 19.16
C ASP A 386 -6.22 42.64 19.97
N ALA A 387 -5.34 41.73 19.54
CA ALA A 387 -4.05 41.49 20.15
C ALA A 387 -2.96 42.49 19.69
N GLU A 388 -3.15 43.17 18.56
CA GLU A 388 -2.25 44.25 18.14
C GLU A 388 -2.37 45.42 19.12
N PRO A 389 -1.24 45.92 19.68
CA PRO A 389 -1.28 47.08 20.56
C PRO A 389 -1.84 48.26 19.77
N LYS A 390 -3.00 48.79 20.21
CA LYS A 390 -3.56 50.04 19.67
C LYS A 390 -2.51 51.13 19.83
N GLY A 391 -1.86 51.51 18.72
CA GLY A 391 -0.79 52.49 18.73
C GLY A 391 -1.24 53.82 19.33
N GLY A 392 -0.61 54.19 20.45
CA GLY A 392 -0.30 55.55 20.88
C GLY A 392 -1.46 56.49 21.23
N ALA A 393 -1.81 56.56 22.52
CA ALA A 393 -2.08 57.88 23.09
C ALA A 393 -0.76 58.65 23.04
N ALA A 394 -0.64 59.61 22.13
CA ALA A 394 0.49 60.53 22.10
C ALA A 394 0.60 61.22 23.47
N SER A 395 1.73 61.06 24.14
CA SER A 395 2.09 61.96 25.24
C SER A 395 2.19 63.37 24.65
N PRO A 396 1.51 64.38 25.21
CA PRO A 396 1.83 65.75 24.90
C PRO A 396 3.30 65.99 25.26
N ALA A 397 4.02 66.67 24.37
CA ALA A 397 5.37 67.12 24.66
C ALA A 397 5.31 68.16 25.81
N GLU A 398 6.14 67.96 26.84
CA GLU A 398 6.59 69.01 27.75
C GLU A 398 8.09 69.25 27.55
#